data_AF-A0A843JPQ2-F1
#
_entry.id   AF-A0A843JPQ2-F1
#
_cell.length_a   1.000
_cell.length_b   1.000
_cell.length_c   1.000
_cell.angle_alpha   90.00
_cell.angle_beta   90.00
_cell.angle_gamma   90.00
#
_symmetry.space_group_name_H-M   'P 1'
#
loop_
_entity.id
_entity.type
_entity.pdbx_description
1 polymer ?
#
loop_
_entity_poly.entity_id
_entity_poly.type
_entity_poly.pdbx_seq_one_letter_code
_entity_poly.pdbx_strand_id
1 'polypeptide(L)' 'MSGEGKKEGDQSGSYAFLNKLIITLEEGELKLEEAYKRNNPEQVKAIKEYLIKIYKKIDEEVA' A
#
# COMPACT_ATOMS: atom_id res chain seq x y z
N MET A 1 -18.55 41.05 2.60
CA MET A 1 -18.99 39.91 1.76
C MET A 1 -18.18 38.71 2.21
N SER A 2 -18.80 37.84 3.00
CA SER A 2 -18.17 36.62 3.51
C SER A 2 -18.16 35.60 2.37
N GLY A 3 -17.02 35.47 1.70
CA GLY A 3 -16.77 34.36 0.78
C GLY A 3 -16.38 33.14 1.59
N GLU A 4 -17.34 32.27 1.87
CA GLU A 4 -17.09 30.92 2.36
C GLU A 4 -16.21 30.18 1.36
N GLY A 5 -14.92 30.06 1.68
CA GLY A 5 -14.00 29.17 0.98
C GLY A 5 -14.48 27.73 1.20
N LYS A 6 -15.00 27.13 0.14
CA LYS A 6 -15.27 25.69 0.07
C LYS A 6 -14.04 24.93 0.58
N LYS A 7 -14.25 24.04 1.56
CA LYS A 7 -13.24 23.08 2.03
C LYS A 7 -12.71 22.28 0.84
N GLU A 8 -11.54 22.66 0.34
CA GLU A 8 -10.72 21.80 -0.51
C GLU A 8 -10.22 20.68 0.40
N GLY A 9 -10.86 19.51 0.25
CA GLY A 9 -10.54 18.31 1.00
C GLY A 9 -9.10 17.86 0.75
N ASP A 10 -8.57 17.21 1.77
CA ASP A 10 -7.22 16.68 2.00
C ASP A 10 -6.74 15.62 0.97
N GLN A 11 -7.11 15.76 -0.31
CA GLN A 11 -6.85 14.79 -1.38
C GLN A 11 -5.35 14.62 -1.66
N SER A 12 -4.55 15.66 -1.48
CA SER A 12 -3.09 15.59 -1.70
C SER A 12 -2.40 14.63 -0.73
N GLY A 13 -2.93 14.46 0.49
CA GLY A 13 -2.43 13.52 1.49
C GLY A 13 -2.72 12.07 1.13
N SER A 14 -3.93 11.77 0.66
CA SER A 14 -4.34 10.42 0.27
C SER A 14 -3.58 9.91 -0.96
N TYR A 15 -3.33 10.75 -1.97
CA TYR A 15 -2.48 10.34 -3.12
C TYR A 15 -1.04 10.00 -2.72
N ALA A 16 -0.42 10.80 -1.85
CA ALA A 16 0.93 10.53 -1.38
C ALA A 16 0.99 9.25 -0.52
N PHE A 17 -0.06 8.97 0.25
CA PHE A 17 -0.18 7.75 1.03
C PHE A 17 -0.39 6.52 0.14
N LEU A 18 -1.31 6.59 -0.82
CA LEU A 18 -1.56 5.54 -1.80
C LEU A 18 -0.30 5.18 -2.59
N ASN A 19 0.47 6.19 -3.02
CA ASN A 19 1.74 5.97 -3.71
C ASN A 19 2.75 5.22 -2.84
N LYS A 20 2.81 5.50 -1.53
CA LYS A 20 3.66 4.74 -0.59
C LYS A 20 3.21 3.29 -0.45
N LEU A 21 1.89 3.04 -0.42
CA LEU A 21 1.35 1.68 -0.36
C LEU A 21 1.71 0.88 -1.61
N ILE A 22 1.62 1.49 -2.80
CA ILE A 22 2.00 0.86 -4.07
C ILE A 22 3.49 0.52 -4.09
N ILE A 23 4.38 1.46 -3.72
CA ILE A 23 5.83 1.17 -3.64
C ILE A 23 6.11 0.03 -2.64
N THR A 24 5.43 0.04 -1.48
CA THR A 24 5.58 -1.02 -0.48
C THR A 24 5.14 -2.39 -1.01
N LEU A 25 4.10 -2.41 -1.84
CA LEU A 25 3.59 -3.62 -2.49
C LEU A 25 4.63 -4.19 -3.47
N GLU A 26 5.15 -3.36 -4.36
CA GLU A 26 6.17 -3.74 -5.35
C GLU A 26 7.44 -4.28 -4.68
N GLU A 27 7.93 -3.60 -3.64
CA GLU A 27 9.08 -4.07 -2.85
C GLU A 27 8.82 -5.42 -2.16
N GLY A 28 7.59 -5.64 -1.69
CA GLY A 28 7.19 -6.89 -1.06
C GLY A 28 7.11 -8.05 -2.05
N GLU A 29 6.67 -7.80 -3.29
CA GLU A 29 6.66 -8.81 -4.36
C GLU A 29 8.07 -9.25 -4.74
N LEU A 30 9.03 -8.32 -4.81
CA LEU A 30 10.45 -8.65 -5.02
C LEU A 30 11.00 -9.54 -3.90
N LYS A 31 10.71 -9.21 -2.63
CA LYS A 31 11.11 -10.03 -1.48
C LYS A 31 10.45 -11.42 -1.49
N LEU A 32 9.21 -11.51 -1.98
CA LEU A 32 8.51 -12.79 -2.12
C LEU A 32 9.20 -13.68 -3.14
N GLU A 33 9.61 -13.11 -4.29
CA GLU A 33 10.36 -13.83 -5.32
C GLU A 33 11.71 -14.35 -4.77
N GLU A 34 12.42 -13.54 -4.00
CA GLU A 34 13.66 -13.97 -3.33
C GLU A 34 13.42 -15.11 -2.34
N ALA A 35 12.36 -15.04 -1.54
CA ALA A 35 12.00 -16.07 -0.57
C ALA A 35 11.68 -17.41 -1.28
N TYR A 36 11.02 -17.34 -2.43
CA TYR A 36 10.79 -18.51 -3.30
C TYR A 36 12.10 -19.09 -3.82
N LYS A 37 13.02 -18.26 -4.34
CA LYS A 37 14.34 -18.70 -4.82
C LYS A 37 15.16 -19.37 -3.73
N ARG A 38 15.01 -18.94 -2.48
CA ARG A 38 15.70 -19.49 -1.30
C ARG A 38 15.00 -20.71 -0.69
N ASN A 39 13.86 -21.13 -1.25
CA ASN A 39 13.05 -22.24 -0.75
C ASN A 39 12.71 -22.11 0.74
N ASN A 40 12.38 -20.89 1.17
CA ASN A 40 12.06 -20.56 2.57
C ASN A 40 10.53 -20.37 2.74
N PRO A 41 9.78 -21.44 3.06
CA PRO A 41 8.32 -21.40 3.10
C PRO A 41 7.75 -20.51 4.21
N GLU A 42 8.46 -20.38 5.34
CA GLU A 42 8.06 -19.51 6.45
C GLU A 42 8.11 -18.04 6.03
N GLN A 43 9.20 -17.66 5.35
CA GLN A 43 9.36 -16.31 4.81
C GLN A 43 8.33 -16.03 3.71
N VAL A 44 8.06 -16.99 2.81
CA VAL A 44 7.01 -16.88 1.80
C VAL A 44 5.65 -16.62 2.45
N LYS A 45 5.28 -17.38 3.48
CA LYS A 45 4.01 -17.19 4.19
C LYS A 45 3.92 -15.82 4.83
N ALA A 46 4.96 -15.40 5.56
CA ALA A 46 4.99 -14.11 6.23
C ALA A 46 4.87 -12.93 5.25
N ILE A 47 5.58 -12.99 4.12
CA ILE A 47 5.51 -11.94 3.09
C ILE A 47 4.13 -11.91 2.44
N LYS A 48 3.52 -13.07 2.12
CA LYS A 48 2.15 -13.11 1.59
C LYS A 48 1.13 -12.50 2.52
N GLU A 49 1.18 -12.83 3.81
CA GLU A 49 0.27 -12.24 4.81
C GLU A 49 0.45 -10.73 4.94
N TYR A 50 1.69 -10.24 4.80
CA TYR A 50 1.97 -8.81 4.76
C TYR A 50 1.40 -8.14 3.51
N LEU A 51 1.64 -8.69 2.31
CA LEU A 51 1.15 -8.14 1.06
C LEU A 51 -0.38 -8.05 1.01
N ILE A 52 -1.09 -9.05 1.54
CA ILE A 52 -2.56 -9.02 1.66
C ILE A 52 -3.04 -7.82 2.49
N LYS A 53 -2.31 -7.45 3.55
CA LYS A 53 -2.66 -6.27 4.37
C LYS A 53 -2.44 -4.97 3.60
N ILE A 54 -1.41 -4.91 2.75
CA ILE A 54 -1.14 -3.74 1.91
C ILE A 54 -2.23 -3.60 0.83
N TYR A 55 -2.60 -4.69 0.14
CA TYR A 55 -3.71 -4.69 -0.81
C TYR A 55 -5.02 -4.18 -0.19
N LYS A 56 -5.39 -4.67 0.99
CA LYS A 56 -6.61 -4.20 1.69
C LYS A 56 -6.57 -2.71 2.01
N LYS A 57 -5.41 -2.18 2.41
CA LYS A 57 -5.26 -0.74 2.65
C LYS A 57 -5.36 0.07 1.36
N ILE A 58 -4.84 -0.45 0.25
CA ILE A 58 -5.02 0.17 -1.06
C ILE A 58 -6.50 0.21 -1.42
N ASP A 59 -7.23 -0.89 -1.25
CA ASP A 59 -8.68 -0.94 -1.49
C ASP A 59 -9.44 0.06 -0.62
N GLU A 60 -9.08 0.20 0.66
CA GLU A 60 -9.67 1.18 1.59
C GLU A 60 -9.43 2.64 1.18
N GLU A 61 -8.25 2.96 0.62
CA GLU A 61 -7.91 4.32 0.18
C GLU A 61 -8.49 4.68 -1.19
N VAL A 62 -8.83 3.68 -2.01
CA VAL A 62 -9.40 3.88 -3.37
C VAL A 62 -10.93 3.91 -3.35
N ALA A 63 -11.58 3.32 -2.35
CA ALA A 63 -13.04 3.23 -2.21
C ALA A 63 -13.70 4.58 -1.82
#